data_AF-A0A516Q0R7-F1
#
_entry.id   AF-A0A516Q0R7-F1
#
_cell.length_a   1.000
_cell.length_b   1.000
_cell.length_c   1.000
_cell.angle_alpha   90.00
_cell.angle_beta   90.00
_cell.angle_gamma   90.00
#
_symmetry.space_group_name_H-M   'P 1'
#
loop_
_entity.id
_entity.type
_entity.pdbx_description
1 polymer ?
#
loop_
_entity_poly.entity_id
_entity_poly.type
_entity_poly.pdbx_seq_one_letter_code
_entity_poly.pdbx_strand_id
1 'polypeptide(L)'
;MGSGSELQLQEWLDQLPPRLDGLSDFVLPADVGLDFSPESLPRVEQALLIDPALADSADPIAGYLGETLMRIAGGGWRWDDVAGRPVVITDQALGLAPISPYELIMNALDRKSGTVFADTAAELERAVADRRAHDRKWQPEKEHTSGVDRSAPTAHIDPWLSDWLEVRRRSHPAWTAQFGAADAWDFSVASLDRLEQQLLARFGSVEDLLDPANSELAEGACWYLGEVAVRHRDAAWVHHPEEPDAPAEQTAAQNPWIGRPYVKQNHGDLHAEIPIGLIRAVVRAREPGTLQRRFGSFEP
;
A
#
# COMPACT_ATOMS: atom_id res chain seq x y z
N MET A 1 16.62 -3.45 25.96
CA MET A 1 15.25 -3.83 26.35
C MET A 1 14.41 -2.59 26.13
N GLY A 2 13.74 -2.50 24.98
CA GLY A 2 12.86 -1.37 24.68
C GLY A 2 11.73 -1.30 25.71
N SER A 3 11.23 -0.10 26.02
CA SER A 3 10.06 0.04 26.89
C SER A 3 8.86 -0.65 26.24
N GLY A 4 7.89 -1.12 27.04
CA GLY A 4 6.69 -1.80 26.51
C GLY A 4 5.98 -0.97 25.42
N SER A 5 5.96 0.35 25.57
CA SER A 5 5.40 1.31 24.63
C SER A 5 6.12 1.33 23.27
N GLU A 6 7.44 1.10 23.26
CA GLU A 6 8.24 1.04 22.01
C GLU A 6 7.94 -0.23 21.22
N LEU A 7 7.74 -1.36 21.92
CA LEU A 7 7.31 -2.61 21.29
C LEU A 7 5.90 -2.50 20.71
N GLN A 8 4.95 -1.92 21.46
CA GLN A 8 3.58 -1.72 20.99
C GLN A 8 3.52 -0.80 19.76
N LEU A 9 4.33 0.26 19.75
CA LEU A 9 4.45 1.11 18.58
C LEU A 9 5.02 0.34 17.38
N GLN A 10 6.08 -0.44 17.58
CA GLN A 10 6.70 -1.19 16.50
C GLN A 10 5.74 -2.22 15.91
N GLU A 11 5.04 -2.98 16.75
CA GLU A 11 4.00 -3.94 16.31
C GLU A 11 2.91 -3.25 15.48
N TRP A 12 2.46 -2.07 15.91
CA TRP A 12 1.47 -1.31 15.16
C TRP A 12 2.02 -0.79 13.81
N LEU A 13 3.25 -0.28 13.80
CA LEU A 13 3.91 0.21 12.58
C LEU A 13 4.19 -0.92 11.57
N ASP A 14 4.56 -2.11 12.04
CA ASP A 14 4.80 -3.27 11.17
C ASP A 14 3.52 -3.72 10.44
N GLN A 15 2.37 -3.53 11.08
CA GLN A 15 1.06 -3.83 10.50
C GLN A 15 0.47 -2.68 9.67
N LEU A 16 1.05 -1.48 9.74
CA LEU A 16 0.50 -0.30 9.08
C LEU A 16 0.53 -0.40 7.54
N PRO A 17 1.64 -0.80 6.87
CA PRO A 17 1.67 -0.90 5.40
C PRO A 17 0.57 -1.79 4.79
N PRO A 18 0.36 -3.06 5.21
CA PRO A 18 -0.71 -3.88 4.63
C PRO A 18 -2.11 -3.36 4.96
N ARG A 19 -2.29 -2.60 6.05
CA ARG A 19 -3.55 -1.93 6.38
C ARG A 19 -3.83 -0.74 5.47
N LEU A 20 -2.80 0.06 5.15
CA LEU A 20 -2.91 1.19 4.22
C LEU A 20 -3.16 0.71 2.79
N ASP A 21 -2.51 -0.37 2.36
CA ASP A 21 -2.76 -0.96 1.04
C ASP A 21 -4.22 -1.47 0.97
N GLY A 22 -4.71 -2.14 2.01
CA GLY A 22 -6.12 -2.54 2.08
C GLY A 22 -7.14 -1.39 2.18
N LEU A 23 -6.73 -0.20 2.66
CA LEU A 23 -7.61 0.95 2.82
C LEU A 23 -8.16 1.44 1.47
N SER A 24 -7.32 1.48 0.44
CA SER A 24 -7.71 1.91 -0.91
C SER A 24 -8.64 0.91 -1.60
N ASP A 25 -8.48 -0.38 -1.35
CA ASP A 25 -9.17 -1.42 -2.13
C ASP A 25 -10.48 -1.91 -1.52
N PHE A 26 -10.57 -1.90 -0.19
CA PHE A 26 -11.67 -2.55 0.53
C PHE A 26 -12.47 -1.60 1.41
N VAL A 27 -11.88 -0.46 1.81
CA VAL A 27 -12.44 0.38 2.87
C VAL A 27 -13.00 1.68 2.31
N LEU A 28 -12.27 2.35 1.41
CA LEU A 28 -12.68 3.62 0.84
C LEU A 28 -13.20 3.46 -0.60
N PRO A 29 -14.17 4.29 -1.02
CA PRO A 29 -14.57 4.38 -2.43
C PRO A 29 -13.37 4.69 -3.34
N ALA A 30 -13.33 4.08 -4.53
CA ALA A 30 -12.20 4.18 -5.45
C ALA A 30 -11.90 5.61 -5.94
N ASP A 31 -12.84 6.55 -5.81
CA ASP A 31 -12.68 7.97 -6.17
C ASP A 31 -12.06 8.84 -5.05
N VAL A 32 -11.78 8.26 -3.87
CA VAL A 32 -11.18 8.99 -2.76
C VAL A 32 -9.72 9.35 -3.01
N GLY A 33 -8.96 8.57 -3.81
CA GLY A 33 -7.56 8.85 -4.20
C GLY A 33 -6.62 9.13 -3.03
N LEU A 34 -5.89 8.09 -2.58
CA LEU A 34 -5.04 8.14 -1.38
C LEU A 34 -3.58 8.45 -1.72
N ASP A 35 -3.23 9.73 -1.74
CA ASP A 35 -1.90 10.25 -2.07
C ASP A 35 -1.14 10.84 -0.87
N PHE A 36 -1.72 10.76 0.33
CA PHE A 36 -1.24 11.42 1.56
C PHE A 36 -1.10 12.94 1.41
N SER A 37 -1.91 13.55 0.54
CA SER A 37 -2.01 14.99 0.41
C SER A 37 -3.05 15.56 1.40
N PRO A 38 -2.90 16.82 1.85
CA PRO A 38 -3.95 17.54 2.56
C PRO A 38 -5.29 17.55 1.81
N GLU A 39 -5.26 17.58 0.47
CA GLU A 39 -6.43 17.62 -0.41
C GLU A 39 -7.25 16.31 -0.41
N SER A 40 -6.65 15.18 -0.02
CA SER A 40 -7.35 13.92 0.17
C SER A 40 -8.20 13.88 1.45
N LEU A 41 -7.84 14.66 2.48
CA LEU A 41 -8.43 14.57 3.81
C LEU A 41 -9.95 14.82 3.87
N PRO A 42 -10.51 15.83 3.16
CA PRO A 42 -11.96 16.01 3.11
C PRO A 42 -12.70 14.80 2.52
N ARG A 43 -12.10 14.13 1.53
CA ARG A 43 -12.69 12.95 0.88
C ARG A 43 -12.72 11.75 1.82
N VAL A 44 -11.63 11.54 2.57
CA VAL A 44 -11.56 10.49 3.60
C VAL A 44 -12.57 10.75 4.73
N GLU A 45 -12.68 11.99 5.22
CA GLU A 45 -13.67 12.35 6.24
C GLU A 45 -15.09 12.12 5.72
N GLN A 46 -15.38 12.53 4.48
CA GLN A 46 -16.70 12.36 3.88
C GLN A 46 -17.08 10.87 3.74
N ALA A 47 -16.13 10.00 3.40
CA ALA A 47 -16.35 8.55 3.36
C ALA A 47 -16.68 7.99 4.76
N LEU A 48 -15.94 8.40 5.80
CA LEU A 48 -16.21 8.05 7.19
C LEU A 48 -17.60 8.54 7.66
N LEU A 49 -18.04 9.71 7.22
CA LEU A 49 -19.37 10.22 7.58
C LEU A 49 -20.50 9.52 6.83
N ILE A 50 -20.25 9.04 5.61
CA ILE A 50 -21.20 8.22 4.84
C ILE A 50 -21.36 6.85 5.47
N ASP A 51 -20.25 6.23 5.87
CA ASP A 51 -20.23 4.94 6.55
C ASP A 51 -19.48 5.03 7.90
N PRO A 52 -20.19 5.37 8.99
CA PRO A 52 -19.59 5.40 10.32
C PRO A 52 -19.05 4.05 10.81
N ALA A 53 -19.47 2.92 10.22
CA ALA A 53 -18.94 1.60 10.58
C ALA A 53 -17.46 1.46 10.21
N LEU A 54 -16.93 2.31 9.33
CA LEU A 54 -15.50 2.40 9.06
C LEU A 54 -14.67 2.70 10.32
N ALA A 55 -15.27 3.33 11.34
CA ALA A 55 -14.63 3.57 12.63
C ALA A 55 -14.35 2.28 13.43
N ASP A 56 -15.07 1.19 13.16
CA ASP A 56 -14.82 -0.11 13.80
C ASP A 56 -13.44 -0.67 13.38
N SER A 57 -12.92 -0.21 12.23
CA SER A 57 -11.57 -0.48 11.72
C SER A 57 -10.78 0.83 11.59
N ALA A 58 -10.69 1.59 12.69
CA ALA A 58 -10.07 2.92 12.69
C ALA A 58 -8.56 2.93 12.37
N ASP A 59 -7.85 1.82 12.57
CA ASP A 59 -6.38 1.74 12.42
C ASP A 59 -5.85 2.22 11.06
N PRO A 60 -6.34 1.72 9.90
CA PRO A 60 -5.91 2.22 8.59
C PRO A 60 -6.22 3.71 8.38
N ILE A 61 -7.38 4.20 8.83
CA ILE A 61 -7.75 5.62 8.72
C ILE A 61 -6.84 6.48 9.61
N ALA A 62 -6.61 6.05 10.85
CA ALA A 62 -5.71 6.70 11.80
C ALA A 62 -4.28 6.76 11.26
N GLY A 63 -3.81 5.66 10.68
CA GLY A 63 -2.53 5.57 9.99
C GLY A 63 -2.42 6.54 8.82
N TYR A 64 -3.41 6.55 7.92
CA TYR A 64 -3.44 7.47 6.78
C TYR A 64 -3.42 8.94 7.22
N LEU A 65 -4.24 9.29 8.22
CA LEU A 65 -4.29 10.62 8.82
C LEU A 65 -2.94 11.01 9.38
N GLY A 66 -2.35 10.19 10.26
CA GLY A 66 -1.10 10.56 10.90
C GLY A 66 0.06 10.68 9.90
N GLU A 67 0.12 9.79 8.92
CA GLU A 67 1.10 9.85 7.83
C GLU A 67 0.96 11.10 6.95
N THR A 68 -0.28 11.53 6.69
CA THR A 68 -0.55 12.79 5.99
C THR A 68 -0.13 14.00 6.82
N LEU A 69 -0.47 14.04 8.10
CA LEU A 69 -0.13 15.14 9.00
C LEU A 69 1.38 15.28 9.20
N MET A 70 2.12 14.17 9.29
CA MET A 70 3.59 14.19 9.39
C MET A 70 4.27 14.63 8.08
N ARG A 71 3.67 14.42 6.91
CA ARG A 71 4.19 14.99 5.65
C ARG A 71 4.08 16.52 5.62
N ILE A 72 3.11 17.09 6.34
CA ILE A 72 2.94 18.54 6.49
C ILE A 72 3.93 19.08 7.52
N ALA A 73 3.91 18.51 8.73
CA ALA A 73 4.53 19.11 9.92
C ALA A 73 5.80 18.39 10.42
N GLY A 74 6.23 17.33 9.73
CA GLY A 74 7.36 16.50 10.16
C GLY A 74 7.03 15.70 11.42
N GLY A 75 8.09 15.30 12.13
CA GLY A 75 8.01 14.52 13.36
C GLY A 75 7.78 13.03 13.11
N GLY A 76 7.22 12.33 14.10
CA GLY A 76 7.15 10.87 14.10
C GLY A 76 6.04 10.32 14.99
N TRP A 77 5.84 9.00 14.89
CA TRP A 77 4.89 8.29 15.73
C TRP A 77 5.44 8.06 17.14
N ARG A 78 4.57 8.19 18.15
CA ARG A 78 4.85 7.73 19.52
C ARG A 78 3.65 6.96 20.05
N TRP A 79 3.89 6.07 21.01
CA TRP A 79 2.81 5.41 21.73
C TRP A 79 2.35 6.27 22.90
N ASP A 80 1.04 6.51 23.00
CA ASP A 80 0.44 7.08 24.19
C ASP A 80 0.00 5.94 25.12
N ASP A 81 0.69 5.79 26.26
CA ASP A 81 0.40 4.78 27.27
C ASP A 81 -0.97 4.95 27.95
N VAL A 82 -1.50 6.18 27.99
CA VAL A 82 -2.79 6.46 28.62
C VAL A 82 -3.93 6.04 27.69
N ALA A 83 -3.83 6.39 26.41
CA ALA A 83 -4.82 6.02 25.40
C ALA A 83 -4.64 4.59 24.89
N GLY A 84 -3.44 4.01 25.04
CA GLY A 84 -3.06 2.72 24.46
C GLY A 84 -3.08 2.75 22.93
N ARG A 85 -2.68 3.88 22.32
CA ARG A 85 -2.79 4.14 20.89
C ARG A 85 -1.61 4.97 20.37
N PRO A 86 -1.27 4.88 19.09
CA PRO A 86 -0.25 5.74 18.49
C PRO A 86 -0.76 7.17 18.31
N VAL A 87 0.12 8.12 18.55
CA VAL A 87 -0.08 9.56 18.36
C VAL A 87 1.03 10.12 17.47
N VAL A 88 0.72 11.18 16.74
CA VAL A 88 1.70 11.93 15.96
C VAL A 88 2.33 13.01 16.83
N ILE A 89 3.64 12.98 16.95
CA ILE A 89 4.44 14.09 17.47
C ILE A 89 4.97 14.83 16.27
N THR A 90 4.62 16.11 16.12
CA THR A 90 5.13 16.94 15.02
C THR A 90 6.59 17.35 15.26
N ASP A 91 7.24 17.95 14.25
CA ASP A 91 8.60 18.46 14.40
C ASP A 91 8.72 19.34 15.65
N GLN A 92 9.73 19.05 16.49
CA GLN A 92 9.91 19.70 17.78
C GLN A 92 9.97 21.23 17.67
N ALA A 93 10.45 21.76 16.54
CA ALA A 93 10.54 23.19 16.29
C ALA A 93 9.17 23.90 16.18
N LEU A 94 8.09 23.15 15.98
CA LEU A 94 6.72 23.67 15.96
C LEU A 94 6.12 23.80 17.37
N GLY A 95 6.63 23.02 18.35
CA GLY A 95 6.19 23.10 19.75
C GLY A 95 4.70 22.78 19.96
N LEU A 96 4.10 21.99 19.06
CA LEU A 96 2.68 21.62 19.12
C LEU A 96 2.46 20.42 20.04
N ALA A 97 1.23 20.30 20.54
CA ALA A 97 0.82 19.12 21.30
C ALA A 97 0.78 17.86 20.40
N PRO A 98 0.93 16.66 20.97
CA PRO A 98 0.66 15.41 20.27
C PRO A 98 -0.73 15.41 19.64
N ILE A 99 -0.83 14.91 18.41
CA ILE A 99 -2.10 14.78 17.70
C ILE A 99 -2.50 13.31 17.72
N SER A 100 -3.69 13.00 18.25
CA SER A 100 -4.25 11.65 18.22
C SER A 100 -5.15 11.49 16.98
N PRO A 101 -4.75 10.69 15.97
CA PRO A 101 -5.61 10.47 14.81
C PRO A 101 -6.95 9.82 15.16
N TYR A 102 -6.99 8.98 16.20
CA TYR A 102 -8.22 8.37 16.69
C TYR A 102 -9.17 9.41 17.29
N GLU A 103 -8.65 10.39 18.04
CA GLU A 103 -9.49 11.48 18.54
C GLU A 103 -10.01 12.36 17.39
N LEU A 104 -9.22 12.56 16.33
CA LEU A 104 -9.71 13.25 15.13
C LEU A 104 -10.88 12.50 14.48
N ILE A 105 -10.77 11.17 14.34
CA ILE A 105 -11.84 10.32 13.80
C ILE A 105 -13.11 10.46 14.66
N MET A 106 -12.99 10.36 15.98
CA MET A 106 -14.13 10.52 16.90
C MET A 106 -14.73 11.93 16.81
N ASN A 107 -13.89 12.97 16.78
CA ASN A 107 -14.33 14.34 16.63
C ASN A 107 -15.06 14.59 15.29
N ALA A 108 -14.61 13.96 14.20
CA ALA A 108 -15.28 14.04 12.91
C ALA A 108 -16.68 13.42 12.98
N LEU A 109 -16.82 12.24 13.58
CA LEU A 109 -18.10 11.55 13.76
C LEU A 109 -19.07 12.30 14.70
N ASP A 110 -18.54 12.94 15.73
CA ASP A 110 -19.33 13.72 16.69
C ASP A 110 -19.81 15.04 16.08
N ARG A 111 -18.92 15.76 15.39
CA ARG A 111 -19.23 17.09 14.81
C ARG A 111 -19.99 17.00 13.50
N LYS A 112 -19.70 15.98 12.70
CA LYS A 112 -20.27 15.76 11.35
C LYS A 112 -20.14 16.98 10.44
N SER A 113 -19.04 17.74 10.55
CA SER A 113 -18.82 18.92 9.72
C SER A 113 -18.26 18.57 8.34
N GLY A 114 -17.53 17.46 8.21
CA GLY A 114 -16.78 17.12 6.98
C GLY A 114 -15.53 17.97 6.81
N THR A 115 -15.02 18.58 7.88
CA THR A 115 -13.88 19.50 7.86
C THR A 115 -12.85 19.26 8.94
N VAL A 116 -13.09 18.38 9.92
CA VAL A 116 -12.18 18.19 11.07
C VAL A 116 -10.77 17.83 10.61
N PHE A 117 -10.62 16.96 9.64
CA PHE A 117 -9.31 16.54 9.11
C PHE A 117 -8.63 17.68 8.34
N ALA A 118 -9.39 18.37 7.50
CA ALA A 118 -8.90 19.49 6.69
C ALA A 118 -8.49 20.69 7.55
N ASP A 119 -9.29 21.02 8.57
CA ASP A 119 -9.02 22.11 9.52
C ASP A 119 -7.73 21.82 10.30
N THR A 120 -7.53 20.57 10.72
CA THR A 120 -6.31 20.14 11.41
C THR A 120 -5.08 20.27 10.48
N ALA A 121 -5.19 19.85 9.22
CA ALA A 121 -4.10 20.02 8.26
C ALA A 121 -3.79 21.50 8.00
N ALA A 122 -4.81 22.35 7.84
CA ALA A 122 -4.65 23.79 7.66
C ALA A 122 -4.05 24.49 8.89
N GLU A 123 -4.27 23.97 10.10
CA GLU A 123 -3.59 24.41 11.32
C GLU A 123 -2.09 24.09 11.27
N LEU A 124 -1.73 22.88 10.86
CA LEU A 124 -0.33 22.47 10.70
C LEU A 124 0.39 23.27 9.62
N GLU A 125 -0.24 23.47 8.46
CA GLU A 125 0.32 24.28 7.36
C GLU A 125 0.63 25.72 7.81
N ARG A 126 -0.28 26.32 8.59
CA ARG A 126 -0.07 27.65 9.18
C ARG A 126 1.12 27.65 10.15
N ALA A 127 1.20 26.67 11.05
CA ALA A 127 2.32 26.56 11.98
C ALA A 127 3.68 26.42 11.26
N VAL A 128 3.72 25.60 10.20
CA VAL A 128 4.91 25.42 9.34
C VAL A 128 5.26 26.72 8.61
N ALA A 129 4.27 27.42 8.06
CA ALA A 129 4.47 28.70 7.38
C ALA A 129 5.03 29.77 8.35
N ASP A 130 4.47 29.87 9.55
CA ASP A 130 4.92 30.78 10.59
C ASP A 130 6.36 30.48 11.01
N ARG A 131 6.72 29.20 11.20
CA ARG A 131 8.09 28.80 11.52
C ARG A 131 9.08 29.13 10.40
N ARG A 132 8.70 28.89 9.14
CA ARG A 132 9.51 29.24 7.95
C ARG A 132 9.68 30.74 7.76
N ALA A 133 8.70 31.55 8.17
CA ALA A 133 8.83 33.00 8.15
C ALA A 133 9.94 33.49 9.10
N HIS A 134 10.15 32.80 10.23
CA HIS A 134 11.22 33.09 11.17
C HIS A 134 12.57 32.47 10.78
N ASP A 135 12.56 31.30 10.11
CA ASP A 135 13.77 30.63 9.61
C ASP A 135 13.50 29.98 8.26
N ARG A 136 13.92 30.66 7.19
CA ARG A 136 13.73 30.21 5.81
C ARG A 136 14.51 28.96 5.44
N LYS A 137 15.53 28.58 6.23
CA LYS A 137 16.32 27.36 5.98
C LYS A 137 15.73 26.14 6.69
N TRP A 138 14.87 26.36 7.67
CA TRP A 138 14.18 25.28 8.36
C TRP A 138 13.10 24.69 7.45
N GLN A 139 13.02 23.36 7.48
CA GLN A 139 11.97 22.57 6.89
C GLN A 139 11.59 21.49 7.90
N PRO A 140 10.30 21.10 7.97
CA PRO A 140 9.89 20.02 8.85
C PRO A 140 10.58 18.71 8.43
N GLU A 141 11.09 17.96 9.39
CA GLU A 141 11.72 16.66 9.16
C GLU A 141 10.84 15.53 9.69
N LYS A 142 10.36 14.65 8.80
CA LYS A 142 9.57 13.47 9.14
C LYS A 142 10.50 12.28 9.45
N GLU A 143 10.26 11.61 10.57
CA GLU A 143 10.84 10.30 10.88
C GLU A 143 10.32 9.25 9.89
N HIS A 144 11.22 8.42 9.38
CA HIS A 144 10.88 7.43 8.36
C HIS A 144 9.94 6.35 8.90
N THR A 145 8.83 6.13 8.21
CA THR A 145 7.91 5.01 8.46
C THR A 145 8.18 3.91 7.44
N SER A 146 8.79 2.81 7.90
CA SER A 146 9.10 1.63 7.06
C SER A 146 7.85 1.10 6.36
N GLY A 147 7.95 0.81 5.05
CA GLY A 147 6.86 0.27 4.24
C GLY A 147 5.78 1.29 3.82
N VAL A 148 5.77 2.49 4.40
CA VAL A 148 4.87 3.58 4.01
C VAL A 148 5.61 4.66 3.24
N ASP A 149 6.76 5.09 3.75
CA ASP A 149 7.60 6.05 3.05
C ASP A 149 8.40 5.36 1.95
N ARG A 150 8.70 6.12 0.88
CA ARG A 150 9.61 5.65 -0.17
C ARG A 150 10.92 5.21 0.47
N SER A 151 11.19 3.92 0.41
CA SER A 151 12.52 3.44 0.67
C SER A 151 13.44 3.92 -0.44
N ALA A 152 14.62 4.43 -0.08
CA ALA A 152 15.71 4.40 -1.05
C ALA A 152 15.86 2.94 -1.56
N PRO A 153 16.32 2.70 -2.81
CA PRO A 153 16.34 1.37 -3.45
C PRO A 153 17.07 0.22 -2.71
N THR A 154 17.53 0.44 -1.48
CA THR A 154 18.33 -0.46 -0.65
C THR A 154 17.71 -0.76 0.72
N ALA A 155 16.46 -0.38 1.02
CA ALA A 155 15.82 -0.87 2.25
C ALA A 155 15.65 -2.39 2.15
N HIS A 156 15.89 -3.08 3.26
CA HIS A 156 15.85 -4.54 3.40
C HIS A 156 14.69 -5.17 2.62
N ILE A 157 14.99 -5.79 1.47
CA ILE A 157 14.04 -6.68 0.80
C ILE A 157 13.84 -7.85 1.76
N ASP A 158 12.58 -8.15 2.08
CA ASP A 158 12.20 -9.34 2.84
C ASP A 158 12.96 -10.58 2.28
N PRO A 159 13.64 -11.38 3.12
CA PRO A 159 14.42 -12.53 2.65
C PRO A 159 13.61 -13.50 1.80
N TRP A 160 12.34 -13.74 2.13
CA TRP A 160 11.48 -14.62 1.34
C TRP A 160 11.23 -14.04 -0.06
N LEU A 161 10.89 -12.76 -0.14
CA LEU A 161 10.70 -12.07 -1.41
C LEU A 161 11.98 -12.05 -2.26
N SER A 162 13.13 -11.82 -1.63
CA SER A 162 14.43 -11.84 -2.29
C SER A 162 14.71 -13.20 -2.94
N ASP A 163 14.52 -14.29 -2.18
CA ASP A 163 14.69 -15.65 -2.67
C ASP A 163 13.69 -16.00 -3.78
N TRP A 164 12.43 -15.61 -3.61
CA TRP A 164 11.38 -15.81 -4.62
C TRP A 164 11.71 -15.10 -5.94
N LEU A 165 12.12 -13.83 -5.88
CA LEU A 165 12.52 -13.06 -7.06
C LEU A 165 13.74 -13.66 -7.76
N GLU A 166 14.73 -14.14 -7.01
CA GLU A 166 15.92 -14.76 -7.58
C GLU A 166 15.60 -16.10 -8.26
N VAL A 167 14.76 -16.93 -7.65
CA VAL A 167 14.26 -18.16 -8.28
C VAL A 167 13.55 -17.84 -9.59
N ARG A 168 12.63 -16.87 -9.59
CA ARG A 168 11.86 -16.51 -10.79
C ARG A 168 12.74 -15.93 -11.90
N ARG A 169 13.67 -15.04 -11.55
CA ARG A 169 14.66 -14.48 -12.49
C ARG A 169 15.51 -15.57 -13.14
N ARG A 170 15.98 -16.54 -12.36
CA ARG A 170 16.78 -17.66 -12.85
C ARG A 170 15.98 -18.64 -13.71
N SER A 171 14.70 -18.87 -13.38
CA SER A 171 13.82 -19.79 -14.11
C SER A 171 13.24 -19.18 -15.40
N HIS A 172 13.25 -17.85 -15.55
CA HIS A 172 12.62 -17.16 -16.69
C HIS A 172 13.07 -17.68 -18.06
N PRO A 173 14.35 -17.94 -18.37
CA PRO A 173 14.74 -18.50 -19.66
C PRO A 173 14.09 -19.87 -19.96
N ALA A 174 13.96 -20.74 -18.96
CA ALA A 174 13.29 -22.03 -19.13
C ALA A 174 11.77 -21.85 -19.28
N TRP A 175 11.18 -20.95 -18.50
CA TRP A 175 9.76 -20.60 -18.60
C TRP A 175 9.40 -20.05 -19.99
N THR A 176 10.19 -19.11 -20.52
CA THR A 176 9.97 -18.56 -21.87
C THR A 176 10.08 -19.62 -22.96
N ALA A 177 11.04 -20.55 -22.85
CA ALA A 177 11.20 -21.65 -23.80
C ALA A 177 10.05 -22.67 -23.74
N GLN A 178 9.49 -22.88 -22.55
CA GLN A 178 8.41 -23.84 -22.33
C GLN A 178 7.03 -23.27 -22.73
N PHE A 179 6.81 -21.98 -22.47
CA PHE A 179 5.49 -21.39 -22.57
C PHE A 179 5.34 -20.37 -23.70
N GLY A 180 6.40 -19.88 -24.36
CA GLY A 180 6.25 -19.02 -25.54
C GLY A 180 7.38 -19.12 -26.58
N ALA A 181 7.43 -18.13 -27.46
CA ALA A 181 8.56 -17.94 -28.38
C ALA A 181 9.59 -17.01 -27.70
N ALA A 182 10.88 -17.31 -27.81
CA ALA A 182 11.94 -16.61 -27.09
C ALA A 182 11.94 -15.07 -27.26
N ASP A 183 11.43 -14.56 -28.39
CA ASP A 183 11.36 -13.12 -28.70
C ASP A 183 10.04 -12.45 -28.26
N ALA A 184 9.10 -13.21 -27.68
CA ALA A 184 7.77 -12.70 -27.33
C ALA A 184 7.69 -12.01 -25.96
N TRP A 185 8.69 -12.25 -25.11
CA TRP A 185 8.72 -11.91 -23.68
C TRP A 185 9.77 -10.84 -23.36
N ASP A 186 9.53 -9.63 -23.87
CA ASP A 186 10.43 -8.48 -23.78
C ASP A 186 10.14 -7.53 -22.60
N PHE A 187 9.19 -7.91 -21.75
CA PHE A 187 8.65 -7.10 -20.67
C PHE A 187 8.09 -5.73 -21.12
N SER A 188 7.67 -5.59 -22.37
CA SER A 188 6.92 -4.42 -22.82
C SER A 188 5.47 -4.48 -22.33
N VAL A 189 4.81 -3.33 -22.19
CA VAL A 189 3.37 -3.28 -21.90
C VAL A 189 2.55 -4.01 -22.99
N ALA A 190 3.00 -3.96 -24.24
CA ALA A 190 2.37 -4.67 -25.36
C ALA A 190 2.44 -6.21 -25.21
N SER A 191 3.45 -6.74 -24.53
CA SER A 191 3.56 -8.19 -24.28
C SER A 191 2.48 -8.73 -23.35
N LEU A 192 1.77 -7.88 -22.60
CA LEU A 192 0.68 -8.29 -21.71
C LEU A 192 -0.51 -8.90 -22.47
N ASP A 193 -0.79 -8.47 -23.69
CA ASP A 193 -1.85 -9.10 -24.50
C ASP A 193 -1.50 -10.55 -24.85
N ARG A 194 -0.21 -10.82 -25.08
CA ARG A 194 0.27 -12.19 -25.36
C ARG A 194 0.21 -13.04 -24.10
N LEU A 195 0.61 -12.48 -22.96
CA LEU A 195 0.49 -13.15 -21.66
C LEU A 195 -0.98 -13.54 -21.40
N GLU A 196 -1.90 -12.61 -21.61
CA GLU A 196 -3.33 -12.84 -21.44
C GLU A 196 -3.84 -13.98 -22.33
N GLN A 197 -3.52 -13.94 -23.63
CA GLN A 197 -3.93 -14.98 -24.58
C GLN A 197 -3.44 -16.36 -24.15
N GLN A 198 -2.21 -16.47 -23.65
CA GLN A 198 -1.68 -17.74 -23.16
C GLN A 198 -2.37 -18.23 -21.90
N LEU A 199 -2.60 -17.34 -20.93
CA LEU A 199 -3.33 -17.66 -19.71
C LEU A 199 -4.73 -18.19 -20.04
N LEU A 200 -5.45 -17.52 -20.95
CA LEU A 200 -6.80 -17.93 -21.37
C LEU A 200 -6.82 -19.22 -22.21
N ALA A 201 -5.76 -19.49 -22.96
CA ALA A 201 -5.63 -20.72 -23.73
C ALA A 201 -5.30 -21.93 -22.82
N ARG A 202 -4.53 -21.71 -21.74
CA ARG A 202 -4.01 -22.79 -20.90
C ARG A 202 -4.89 -23.09 -19.68
N PHE A 203 -5.63 -22.10 -19.18
CA PHE A 203 -6.51 -22.22 -18.03
C PHE A 203 -7.97 -22.05 -18.45
N GLY A 204 -8.78 -23.09 -18.21
CA GLY A 204 -10.22 -23.06 -18.43
C GLY A 204 -10.96 -22.39 -17.26
N SER A 205 -10.40 -22.50 -16.07
CA SER A 205 -10.99 -22.03 -14.82
C SER A 205 -9.94 -21.47 -13.84
N VAL A 206 -10.41 -20.79 -12.79
CA VAL A 206 -9.53 -20.32 -11.70
C VAL A 206 -8.96 -21.51 -10.93
N GLU A 207 -9.71 -22.60 -10.83
CA GLU A 207 -9.28 -23.85 -10.22
C GLU A 207 -8.09 -24.45 -11.00
N ASP A 208 -8.14 -24.43 -12.34
CA ASP A 208 -7.02 -24.88 -13.18
C ASP A 208 -5.77 -24.03 -12.95
N LEU A 209 -5.94 -22.71 -12.86
CA LEU A 209 -4.84 -21.77 -12.58
C LEU A 209 -4.18 -22.04 -11.22
N LEU A 210 -4.97 -22.41 -10.22
CA LEU A 210 -4.50 -22.66 -8.84
C LEU A 210 -4.06 -24.12 -8.61
N ASP A 211 -4.21 -25.00 -9.60
CA ASP A 211 -3.73 -26.38 -9.51
C ASP A 211 -2.19 -26.38 -9.34
N PRO A 212 -1.64 -27.07 -8.31
CA PRO A 212 -0.20 -27.19 -8.12
C PRO A 212 0.59 -27.66 -9.35
N ALA A 213 -0.02 -28.46 -10.24
CA ALA A 213 0.59 -28.89 -11.48
C ALA A 213 0.85 -27.75 -12.47
N ASN A 214 0.18 -26.61 -12.31
CA ASN A 214 0.33 -25.42 -13.14
C ASN A 214 1.10 -24.27 -12.45
N SER A 215 1.59 -24.50 -11.23
CA SER A 215 2.30 -23.50 -10.40
C SER A 215 3.42 -22.80 -11.15
N GLU A 216 4.25 -23.51 -11.91
CA GLU A 216 5.38 -22.90 -12.64
C GLU A 216 4.92 -21.90 -13.71
N LEU A 217 3.82 -22.19 -14.42
CA LEU A 217 3.26 -21.24 -15.38
C LEU A 217 2.63 -20.04 -14.65
N ALA A 218 1.81 -20.32 -13.62
CA ALA A 218 1.10 -19.28 -12.88
C ALA A 218 2.04 -18.32 -12.14
N GLU A 219 3.08 -18.84 -11.47
CA GLU A 219 4.09 -18.05 -10.78
C GLU A 219 4.98 -17.28 -11.74
N GLY A 220 5.39 -17.88 -12.86
CA GLY A 220 6.16 -17.18 -13.88
C GLY A 220 5.35 -16.05 -14.54
N ALA A 221 4.05 -16.25 -14.78
CA ALA A 221 3.15 -15.21 -15.27
C ALA A 221 2.95 -14.08 -14.23
N CYS A 222 2.79 -14.44 -12.94
CA CYS A 222 2.70 -13.50 -11.82
C CYS A 222 3.94 -12.61 -11.76
N TRP A 223 5.13 -13.23 -11.78
CA TRP A 223 6.40 -12.52 -11.79
C TRP A 223 6.57 -11.66 -13.04
N TYR A 224 6.26 -12.18 -14.23
CA TYR A 224 6.39 -11.43 -15.48
C TYR A 224 5.53 -10.16 -15.47
N LEU A 225 4.26 -10.27 -15.05
CA LEU A 225 3.34 -9.14 -14.95
C LEU A 225 3.86 -8.08 -13.97
N GLY A 226 4.30 -8.47 -12.78
CA GLY A 226 4.87 -7.51 -11.82
C GLY A 226 6.17 -6.87 -12.31
N GLU A 227 7.02 -7.61 -13.02
CA GLU A 227 8.23 -7.09 -13.65
C GLU A 227 7.96 -6.07 -14.77
N VAL A 228 6.80 -6.14 -15.45
CA VAL A 228 6.35 -5.09 -16.37
C VAL A 228 5.97 -3.82 -15.57
N ALA A 229 5.33 -3.95 -14.41
CA ALA A 229 5.03 -2.81 -13.54
C ALA A 229 6.31 -2.15 -13.03
N VAL A 230 7.26 -2.94 -12.50
CA VAL A 230 8.55 -2.44 -11.98
C VAL A 230 9.31 -1.66 -13.05
N ARG A 231 9.30 -2.09 -14.32
CA ARG A 231 10.04 -1.43 -15.40
C ARG A 231 9.36 -0.19 -15.97
N HIS A 232 8.03 -0.14 -15.96
CA HIS A 232 7.27 0.88 -16.72
C HIS A 232 6.42 1.80 -15.86
N ARG A 233 6.32 1.58 -14.54
CA ARG A 233 5.38 2.27 -13.64
C ARG A 233 5.99 2.70 -12.30
N ASP A 234 7.32 2.84 -12.26
CA ASP A 234 8.09 3.13 -11.04
C ASP A 234 7.59 2.31 -9.84
N ALA A 235 7.41 1.01 -10.02
CA ALA A 235 6.90 0.12 -8.99
C ALA A 235 8.02 -0.69 -8.34
N ALA A 236 7.78 -1.13 -7.11
CA ALA A 236 8.64 -2.06 -6.39
C ALA A 236 7.85 -3.30 -5.98
N TRP A 237 8.54 -4.44 -5.93
CA TRP A 237 8.00 -5.66 -5.33
C TRP A 237 7.94 -5.52 -3.81
N VAL A 238 6.82 -5.96 -3.23
CA VAL A 238 6.58 -5.97 -1.78
C VAL A 238 6.01 -7.33 -1.39
N HIS A 239 6.29 -7.75 -0.16
CA HIS A 239 5.71 -8.93 0.46
C HIS A 239 5.53 -8.65 1.95
N HIS A 240 4.34 -8.96 2.45
CA HIS A 240 4.05 -8.99 3.88
C HIS A 240 3.89 -10.44 4.31
N PRO A 241 4.76 -10.98 5.18
CA PRO A 241 4.64 -12.35 5.64
C PRO A 241 3.33 -12.54 6.44
N GLU A 242 2.75 -13.73 6.33
CA GLU A 242 1.67 -14.13 7.22
C GLU A 242 2.26 -14.58 8.55
N GLU A 243 1.88 -13.90 9.64
CA GLU A 243 2.33 -14.27 10.98
C GLU A 243 1.57 -15.51 11.47
N PRO A 244 2.24 -16.52 12.06
CA PRO A 244 1.60 -17.78 12.47
C PRO A 244 0.40 -17.62 13.43
N ASP A 245 0.42 -16.56 14.25
CA ASP A 245 -0.59 -16.24 15.25
C ASP A 245 -1.36 -14.95 14.92
N ALA A 246 -1.39 -14.54 13.64
CA ALA A 246 -2.11 -13.35 13.20
C ALA A 246 -3.62 -13.43 13.52
N PRO A 247 -4.25 -12.33 13.96
CA PRO A 247 -5.71 -12.22 14.00
C PRO A 247 -6.33 -12.56 12.64
N ALA A 248 -7.57 -13.05 12.62
CA ALA A 248 -8.21 -13.55 11.39
C ALA A 248 -8.23 -12.50 10.26
N GLU A 249 -8.48 -11.23 10.60
CA GLU A 249 -8.45 -10.08 9.68
C GLU A 249 -7.06 -9.78 9.07
N GLN A 250 -5.99 -10.33 9.65
CA GLN A 250 -4.60 -10.18 9.21
C GLN A 250 -4.04 -11.48 8.60
N THR A 251 -4.92 -12.42 8.24
CA THR A 251 -4.52 -13.63 7.51
C THR A 251 -4.59 -13.40 6.01
N ALA A 252 -3.83 -14.18 5.24
CA ALA A 252 -3.88 -14.16 3.77
C ALA A 252 -5.28 -14.50 3.21
N ALA A 253 -6.13 -15.13 4.03
CA ALA A 253 -7.51 -15.46 3.70
C ALA A 253 -8.44 -14.23 3.70
N GLN A 254 -8.17 -13.24 4.54
CA GLN A 254 -9.01 -12.03 4.69
C GLN A 254 -8.34 -10.78 4.11
N ASN A 255 -7.01 -10.71 4.11
CA ASN A 255 -6.25 -9.61 3.53
C ASN A 255 -5.37 -10.14 2.37
N PRO A 256 -5.67 -9.80 1.11
CA PRO A 256 -4.97 -10.36 -0.04
C PRO A 256 -3.53 -9.83 -0.19
N TRP A 257 -3.16 -8.78 0.54
CA TRP A 257 -1.80 -8.22 0.60
C TRP A 257 -0.84 -9.00 1.51
N ILE A 258 -1.35 -9.99 2.27
CA ILE A 258 -0.58 -10.80 3.21
C ILE A 258 -0.29 -12.19 2.61
N GLY A 259 0.94 -12.67 2.81
CA GLY A 259 1.43 -13.99 2.41
C GLY A 259 1.70 -14.15 0.92
N ARG A 260 1.67 -13.07 0.14
CA ARG A 260 1.82 -13.11 -1.32
C ARG A 260 2.61 -11.91 -1.84
N PRO A 261 3.42 -12.06 -2.90
CA PRO A 261 4.16 -10.95 -3.48
C PRO A 261 3.22 -10.09 -4.32
N TYR A 262 3.42 -8.79 -4.25
CA TYR A 262 2.66 -7.81 -5.02
C TYR A 262 3.57 -6.65 -5.46
N VAL A 263 3.07 -5.80 -6.35
CA VAL A 263 3.80 -4.61 -6.81
C VAL A 263 3.08 -3.35 -6.36
N LYS A 264 3.86 -2.35 -5.95
CA LYS A 264 3.35 -1.06 -5.46
C LYS A 264 4.11 0.08 -6.12
N GLN A 265 3.40 1.09 -6.62
CA GLN A 265 4.02 2.28 -7.18
C GLN A 265 4.76 3.06 -6.10
N ASN A 266 5.97 3.52 -6.43
CA ASN A 266 6.79 4.33 -5.54
C ASN A 266 6.27 5.78 -5.48
N HIS A 267 5.41 6.24 -6.40
CA HIS A 267 4.87 7.60 -6.44
C HIS A 267 3.36 7.67 -6.70
N GLY A 268 2.74 8.81 -6.35
CA GLY A 268 1.32 9.09 -6.63
C GLY A 268 0.36 8.44 -5.63
N ASP A 269 -0.84 8.10 -6.10
CA ASP A 269 -1.99 7.50 -5.38
C ASP A 269 -1.74 6.10 -4.75
N LEU A 270 -0.47 5.72 -4.50
CA LEU A 270 -0.04 4.41 -3.98
C LEU A 270 -0.76 3.21 -4.63
N HIS A 271 -0.87 3.19 -5.96
CA HIS A 271 -1.47 2.02 -6.61
C HIS A 271 -0.62 0.78 -6.36
N ALA A 272 -1.27 -0.22 -5.76
CA ALA A 272 -0.75 -1.55 -5.57
C ALA A 272 -1.56 -2.53 -6.42
N GLU A 273 -0.92 -3.61 -6.87
CA GLU A 273 -1.60 -4.67 -7.61
C GLU A 273 -1.01 -6.02 -7.21
N ILE A 274 -1.90 -6.99 -7.05
CA ILE A 274 -1.54 -8.37 -6.75
C ILE A 274 -1.56 -9.12 -8.08
N PRO A 275 -0.40 -9.42 -8.71
CA PRO A 275 -0.41 -9.93 -10.07
C PRO A 275 -1.20 -11.24 -10.22
N ILE A 276 -1.14 -12.12 -9.22
CA ILE A 276 -1.96 -13.34 -9.19
C ILE A 276 -3.46 -13.05 -9.03
N GLY A 277 -3.84 -11.98 -8.33
CA GLY A 277 -5.22 -11.49 -8.25
C GLY A 277 -5.73 -11.04 -9.62
N LEU A 278 -4.92 -10.26 -10.33
CA LEU A 278 -5.24 -9.80 -11.69
C LEU A 278 -5.36 -10.96 -12.68
N ILE A 279 -4.44 -11.94 -12.64
CA ILE A 279 -4.51 -13.14 -13.47
C ILE A 279 -5.78 -13.97 -13.17
N ARG A 280 -6.18 -14.09 -11.90
CA ARG A 280 -7.46 -14.75 -11.53
C ARG A 280 -8.65 -14.01 -12.13
N ALA A 281 -8.65 -12.68 -12.09
CA ALA A 281 -9.73 -11.87 -12.68
C ALA A 281 -9.82 -12.09 -14.20
N VAL A 282 -8.68 -12.12 -14.89
CA VAL A 282 -8.59 -12.44 -16.33
C VAL A 282 -9.16 -13.83 -16.64
N VAL A 283 -8.70 -14.87 -15.94
CA VAL A 283 -9.15 -16.25 -16.20
C VAL A 283 -10.64 -16.43 -15.88
N ARG A 284 -11.16 -15.72 -14.88
CA ARG A 284 -12.59 -15.73 -14.53
C ARG A 284 -13.45 -15.02 -15.57
N ALA A 285 -13.07 -13.81 -15.96
CA ALA A 285 -13.85 -12.99 -16.89
C ALA A 285 -13.74 -13.49 -18.33
N ARG A 286 -12.57 -14.01 -18.71
CA ARG A 286 -12.21 -14.45 -20.07
C ARG A 286 -12.44 -13.37 -21.13
N GLU A 287 -12.31 -12.10 -20.74
CA GLU A 287 -12.48 -10.94 -21.60
C GLU A 287 -11.12 -10.46 -22.15
N PRO A 288 -10.96 -10.35 -23.48
CA PRO A 288 -9.75 -9.81 -24.08
C PRO A 288 -9.41 -8.37 -23.64
N GLY A 289 -8.12 -8.09 -23.50
CA GLY A 289 -7.55 -6.78 -23.14
C GLY A 289 -7.71 -6.41 -21.65
N THR A 290 -8.05 -7.35 -20.78
CA THR A 290 -8.26 -7.09 -19.36
C THR A 290 -6.94 -6.72 -18.66
N LEU A 291 -5.83 -7.42 -18.96
CA LEU A 291 -4.52 -7.12 -18.41
C LEU A 291 -4.07 -5.71 -18.76
N GLN A 292 -4.16 -5.29 -20.02
CA GLN A 292 -3.76 -3.93 -20.41
C GLN A 292 -4.65 -2.85 -19.79
N ARG A 293 -5.97 -3.05 -19.75
CA ARG A 293 -6.89 -2.07 -19.13
C ARG A 293 -6.57 -1.87 -17.65
N ARG A 294 -6.34 -2.96 -16.92
CA ARG A 294 -5.99 -2.94 -15.49
C ARG A 294 -4.58 -2.41 -15.26
N PHE A 295 -3.61 -2.80 -16.08
CA PHE A 295 -2.27 -2.22 -16.04
C PHE A 295 -2.26 -0.71 -16.36
N GLY A 296 -3.23 -0.24 -17.16
CA GLY A 296 -3.41 1.17 -17.49
C GLY A 296 -3.88 2.05 -16.33
N SER A 297 -4.31 1.47 -15.20
CA SER A 297 -4.60 2.26 -13.99
C SER A 297 -3.35 2.67 -13.23
N PHE A 298 -2.21 2.02 -13.47
CA PHE A 298 -0.93 2.51 -12.97
C PHE A 298 -0.51 3.74 -13.76
N GLU A 299 -0.35 4.88 -13.08
CA GLU A 299 0.18 6.10 -13.71
C GLU A 299 1.65 5.90 -14.12
N PRO A 300 2.09 6.39 -15.29
CA PRO A 300 3.46 6.26 -15.76
C PRO A 300 4.47 7.13 -15.00
#